data_AF-A0A9E6VHG1-F1
#
_entry.id   AF-A0A9E6VHG1-F1
#
_cell.length_a   1.000
_cell.length_b   1.000
_cell.length_c   1.000
_cell.angle_alpha   90.00
_cell.angle_beta   90.00
_cell.angle_gamma   90.00
#
_symmetry.space_group_name_H-M   'P 1'
#
loop_
_entity.id
_entity.type
_entity.pdbx_description
1 polymer ?
#
loop_
_entity_poly.entity_id
_entity_poly.type
_entity_poly.pdbx_seq_one_letter_code
_entity_poly.pdbx_strand_id
1 'polypeptide(L)' 'MSALEQKPNSVDVRKAIVQYLIDHVRNPSVSIFEVISAVRKTFPLCELTDWQIGDLIARSAIDAGFAIEFDAADP' A
#
# COMPACT_ATOMS: atom_id res chain seq x y z
N MET A 1 0.22 21.89 20.60
CA MET A 1 -0.37 21.80 19.25
C MET A 1 -1.09 20.48 19.19
N SER A 2 -2.42 20.49 19.32
CA SER A 2 -3.21 19.27 19.10
C SER A 2 -3.07 18.95 17.63
N ALA A 3 -2.33 17.90 17.31
CA ALA A 3 -2.37 17.31 15.97
C ALA A 3 -3.81 16.84 15.79
N LEU A 4 -4.62 17.66 15.13
CA LEU A 4 -5.88 17.22 14.57
C LEU A 4 -5.56 15.91 13.86
N GLU A 5 -6.29 14.86 14.22
CA GLU A 5 -6.27 13.56 13.56
C GLU A 5 -6.66 13.78 12.09
N GLN A 6 -5.72 14.28 11.30
CA GLN A 6 -5.90 14.50 9.89
C GLN A 6 -6.05 13.12 9.30
N LYS A 7 -7.23 12.86 8.73
CA LYS A 7 -7.45 11.67 7.94
C LYS A 7 -6.34 11.60 6.89
N PRO A 8 -5.56 10.51 6.85
CA PRO A 8 -4.45 10.39 5.91
C PRO A 8 -5.01 10.55 4.49
N ASN A 9 -4.44 11.49 3.76
CA ASN A 9 -4.85 11.76 2.39
C ASN A 9 -4.12 10.80 1.42
N SER A 10 -4.42 10.89 0.13
CA SER A 10 -3.82 10.01 -0.88
C SER A 10 -2.30 10.10 -0.98
N VAL A 11 -1.68 11.22 -0.60
CA VAL A 11 -0.23 11.40 -0.57
C VAL A 11 0.38 10.63 0.60
N ASP A 12 -0.25 10.69 1.78
CA ASP A 12 0.23 9.97 2.97
C ASP A 12 0.17 8.46 2.77
N VAL A 13 -0.93 7.97 2.17
CA VAL A 13 -1.10 6.55 1.82
C VAL A 13 -0.05 6.12 0.79
N ARG A 14 0.19 6.91 -0.26
CA ARG A 14 1.22 6.61 -1.25
C ARG A 14 2.62 6.55 -0.64
N LYS A 15 2.96 7.48 0.28
CA LYS A 15 4.26 7.45 0.97
C LYS A 15 4.45 6.17 1.77
N ALA A 16 3.43 5.70 2.49
CA ALA A 16 3.53 4.44 3.22
C ALA A 16 3.68 3.23 2.29
N ILE A 17 2.97 3.22 1.15
CA ILE A 17 3.13 2.18 0.12
C ILE A 17 4.57 2.17 -0.40
N VAL A 18 5.11 3.33 -0.78
CA VAL A 18 6.50 3.45 -1.27
C VAL A 18 7.50 3.00 -0.20
N GLN A 19 7.28 3.38 1.06
CA GLN A 19 8.13 2.95 2.17
C GLN A 19 8.08 1.42 2.33
N TYR A 20 6.89 0.81 2.26
CA TYR A 20 6.75 -0.64 2.30
C TYR A 20 7.56 -1.30 1.18
N LEU A 21 7.48 -0.79 -0.05
CA LEU A 21 8.27 -1.32 -1.17
C LEU A 21 9.77 -1.21 -0.91
N ILE A 22 10.26 -0.06 -0.45
CA ILE A 22 11.69 0.15 -0.11
C ILE A 22 12.15 -0.89 0.92
N ASP A 23 11.35 -1.15 1.95
CA ASP A 23 11.67 -2.11 3.01
C ASP A 23 11.76 -3.55 2.47
N HIS A 24 11.09 -3.84 1.33
CA HIS A 24 11.06 -5.15 0.68
C HIS A 24 11.96 -5.25 -0.57
N VAL A 25 12.83 -4.27 -0.84
CA VAL A 25 13.67 -4.23 -2.07
C VAL A 25 14.58 -5.46 -2.27
N ARG A 26 14.87 -6.22 -1.21
CA ARG A 26 15.65 -7.47 -1.31
C ARG A 26 14.92 -8.60 -2.04
N ASN A 27 13.59 -8.58 -2.03
CA ASN A 27 12.73 -9.48 -2.76
C ASN A 27 11.66 -8.62 -3.46
N PRO A 28 11.92 -8.10 -4.67
CA PRO A 28 11.09 -7.08 -5.30
C PRO A 28 9.80 -7.69 -5.89
N SER A 29 8.97 -8.21 -5.00
CA SER A 29 7.69 -8.87 -5.27
C SER A 29 6.74 -8.56 -4.12
N VAL A 30 5.48 -8.24 -4.41
CA VAL A 30 4.48 -7.90 -3.39
C VAL A 30 3.10 -8.45 -3.71
N SER A 31 2.38 -8.92 -2.68
CA SER A 31 0.94 -9.14 -2.76
C SER A 31 0.18 -7.85 -2.47
N ILE A 32 -0.75 -7.47 -3.35
CA ILE A 32 -1.62 -6.30 -3.15
C ILE A 32 -2.40 -6.45 -1.84
N PHE A 33 -2.87 -7.65 -1.51
CA PHE A 33 -3.63 -7.91 -0.30
C PHE A 33 -2.82 -7.61 0.97
N GLU A 34 -1.57 -8.08 1.02
CA GLU A 34 -0.67 -7.84 2.16
C GLU A 34 -0.40 -6.35 2.36
N VAL A 35 -0.12 -5.63 1.27
CA VAL A 35 0.15 -4.19 1.33
C VAL A 35 -1.11 -3.41 1.75
N ILE A 36 -2.30 -3.78 1.27
CA ILE A 36 -3.57 -3.20 1.75
C ILE A 36 -3.72 -3.41 3.26
N SER A 37 -3.47 -4.63 3.75
CA SER A 37 -3.54 -4.94 5.18
C SER A 37 -2.57 -4.08 6.00
N ALA A 38 -1.34 -3.91 5.52
CA ALA A 38 -0.34 -3.04 6.16
C ALA A 38 -0.75 -1.57 6.17
N VAL A 39 -1.27 -1.06 5.04
CA VAL A 39 -1.78 0.31 4.90
C VAL A 39 -2.95 0.56 5.85
N ARG A 40 -3.90 -0.38 5.96
CA ARG A 40 -5.05 -0.28 6.87
C ARG A 40 -4.66 -0.29 8.34
N LYS A 41 -3.65 -1.08 8.72
CA LYS A 41 -3.08 -1.07 10.08
C LYS A 41 -2.42 0.27 10.40
N THR A 42 -1.72 0.84 9.42
CA THR A 42 -1.01 2.13 9.58
C THR A 42 -1.98 3.31 9.57
N PHE A 43 -3.04 3.24 8.77
CA PHE A 43 -4.02 4.30 8.55
C PHE A 43 -5.46 3.80 8.75
N PRO A 44 -5.87 3.51 9.99
CA PRO A 44 -7.20 2.97 10.27
C PRO A 44 -8.34 3.92 9.90
N LEU A 45 -8.07 5.23 9.83
CA LEU A 45 -9.03 6.28 9.45
C LEU A 45 -8.96 6.66 7.97
N CYS A 46 -8.20 5.94 7.14
CA CYS A 46 -8.12 6.18 5.70
C CYS A 46 -9.47 5.89 5.03
N GLU A 47 -10.00 6.87 4.30
CA GLU A 47 -11.28 6.74 3.57
C GLU A 47 -11.14 6.16 2.16
N LEU A 48 -9.91 6.01 1.65
CA LEU A 48 -9.69 5.37 0.36
C LEU A 48 -10.22 3.93 0.43
N THR A 49 -10.88 3.49 -0.63
CA THR A 49 -11.33 2.11 -0.74
C THR A 49 -10.14 1.18 -0.96
N ASP A 50 -10.31 -0.10 -0.67
CA ASP A 50 -9.27 -1.10 -0.95
C ASP A 50 -8.90 -1.13 -2.44
N TRP A 51 -9.86 -0.82 -3.32
CA TRP A 51 -9.60 -0.67 -4.75
C TRP A 51 -8.71 0.53 -5.08
N GLN A 52 -8.96 1.70 -4.47
CA GLN A 52 -8.11 2.88 -4.65
C GLN A 52 -6.71 2.68 -4.08
N ILE A 53 -6.60 1.99 -2.93
CA ILE A 53 -5.31 1.63 -2.35
C ILE A 53 -4.59 0.64 -3.28
N GLY A 54 -5.29 -0.36 -3.82
CA GLY A 54 -4.77 -1.32 -4.80
C GLY A 54 -4.22 -0.66 -6.05
N ASP A 55 -4.92 0.31 -6.64
CA ASP A 55 -4.42 1.09 -7.80
C ASP A 55 -3.14 1.87 -7.45
N LEU A 56 -3.05 2.47 -6.25
CA LEU A 56 -1.82 3.13 -5.79
C LEU A 56 -0.67 2.15 -5.61
N ILE A 57 -0.93 0.95 -5.07
CA ILE A 57 0.07 -0.11 -4.91
C ILE A 57 0.58 -0.56 -6.27
N ALA A 58 -0.33 -0.91 -7.19
CA ALA A 58 0.04 -1.43 -8.50
C ALA A 58 0.91 -0.42 -9.27
N ARG A 59 0.53 0.86 -9.31
CA ARG A 59 1.32 1.91 -9.97
C ARG A 59 2.69 2.08 -9.31
N SER A 60 2.73 2.16 -7.98
CA SER A 60 3.99 2.36 -7.26
C SER A 60 4.93 1.16 -7.40
N ALA A 61 4.41 -0.06 -7.41
CA ALA A 61 5.17 -1.28 -7.60
C ALA A 61 5.74 -1.36 -9.03
N ILE A 62 4.93 -1.06 -10.05
CA ILE A 62 5.37 -1.03 -11.46
C ILE A 62 6.48 0.01 -11.65
N ASP A 63 6.27 1.23 -11.13
CA ASP A 63 7.26 2.32 -11.23
C ASP A 63 8.59 1.96 -10.53
N ALA A 64 8.52 1.15 -9.46
CA ALA A 64 9.67 0.67 -8.71
C ALA A 64 10.29 -0.63 -9.26
N GLY A 65 9.70 -1.26 -10.29
CA GLY A 65 10.18 -2.52 -10.86
C GLY A 65 9.87 -3.77 -10.01
N PHE A 66 8.86 -3.71 -9.15
CA PHE A 66 8.40 -4.85 -8.35
C PHE A 66 7.45 -5.73 -9.16
N ALA A 67 7.58 -7.05 -8.99
CA ALA A 67 6.54 -8.00 -9.40
C ALA A 67 5.31 -7.87 -8.48
N ILE A 68 4.14 -8.14 -9.04
CA ILE A 68 2.89 -8.22 -8.26
C ILE A 68 2.49 -9.69 -8.20
N GLU A 69 2.42 -10.22 -6.99
CA GLU A 69 1.90 -11.54 -6.71
C GLU A 69 0.39 -11.47 -6.62
N PHE A 70 -0.27 -12.28 -7.45
CA PHE A 70 -1.70 -12.51 -7.35
C PHE A 70 -1.87 -13.75 -6.48
N ASP A 71 -2.58 -13.61 -5.37
CA ASP A 71 -2.94 -14.75 -4.53
C ASP A 71 -3.59 -15.80 -5.45
N ALA A 72 -2.95 -16.97 -5.55
CA ALA A 72 -3.54 -18.07 -6.29
C ALA A 72 -4.85 -18.41 -5.59
N ALA A 73 -5.98 -18.19 -6.26
CA ALA A 73 -7.24 -18.75 -5.80
C ALA A 73 -7.03 -20.26 -5.73
N ASP A 74 -7.02 -20.81 -4.50
CA ASP A 74 -7.03 -22.25 -4.32
C ASP A 74 -8.22 -22.83 -5.14
N PRO A 75 -8.01 -23.90 -5.94
CA PRO A 75 -9.02 -24.42 -6.87
C PRO A 75 -10.35 -24.80 -6.24
#